data_AF-A0A0H3ZWF0-F1
#
_entry.id   AF-A0A0H3ZWF0-F1
#
_cell.length_a   1.000
_cell.length_b   1.000
_cell.length_c   1.000
_cell.angle_alpha   90.00
_cell.angle_beta   90.00
_cell.angle_gamma   90.00
#
_symmetry.space_group_name_H-M   'P 1'
#
loop_
_entity.id
_entity.type
_entity.pdbx_description
1 polymer ?
#
loop_
_entity_poly.entity_id
_entity_poly.type
_entity_poly.pdbx_seq_one_letter_code
_entity_poly.pdbx_strand_id
1 'polypeptide(L)'
;MTHTINKSKYRKQQGALSVEAMMVIGGVIVALMFIMTKIPVIMYKINVSKFTSQAAEIVQETQGRPNLAKLTIPILCKRNALSENICGEADNGIGTNPFGGDWILKGNSSSVALIDITATMPNDADHVLDLADLMAPTTRAGCSEADGCSTIKTTSTSIIMTY
;
A
#
# COMPACT_ATOMS: atom_id res chain seq x y z
N MET A 1 -50.47 -55.32 -42.37
CA MET A 1 -50.43 -54.04 -41.64
C MET A 1 -48.97 -53.64 -41.47
N THR A 2 -48.58 -52.55 -42.11
CA THR A 2 -47.22 -52.05 -42.25
C THR A 2 -46.80 -51.22 -41.03
N HIS A 3 -45.56 -51.44 -40.58
CA HIS A 3 -44.91 -50.77 -39.45
C HIS A 3 -44.69 -49.27 -39.69
N THR A 4 -44.86 -48.45 -38.65
CA THR A 4 -44.25 -47.11 -38.59
C THR A 4 -43.55 -46.91 -37.25
N ILE A 5 -42.22 -46.97 -37.26
CA ILE A 5 -41.37 -46.68 -36.09
C ILE A 5 -41.19 -45.16 -36.03
N ASN A 6 -41.66 -44.55 -34.95
CA ASN A 6 -41.47 -43.12 -34.69
C ASN A 6 -39.99 -42.85 -34.33
N LYS A 7 -39.21 -42.31 -35.26
CA LYS A 7 -37.82 -41.91 -34.99
C LYS A 7 -37.79 -40.60 -34.21
N SER A 8 -37.57 -40.70 -32.90
CA SER A 8 -37.20 -39.57 -32.05
C SER A 8 -35.92 -38.89 -32.59
N LYS A 9 -36.04 -37.60 -32.94
CA LYS A 9 -34.90 -36.75 -33.31
C LYS A 9 -34.23 -36.21 -32.05
N TYR A 10 -33.43 -37.01 -31.36
CA TYR A 10 -32.41 -36.46 -30.46
C TYR A 10 -31.29 -35.86 -31.31
N ARG A 11 -31.37 -34.55 -31.60
CA ARG A 11 -30.23 -33.80 -32.13
C ARG A 11 -29.19 -33.71 -31.01
N LYS A 12 -28.20 -34.61 -31.03
CA LYS A 12 -26.92 -34.37 -30.35
C LYS A 12 -26.22 -33.22 -31.11
N GLN A 13 -26.52 -31.98 -30.77
CA GLN A 13 -25.65 -30.85 -31.11
C GLN A 13 -24.40 -30.96 -30.22
N GLN A 14 -23.48 -31.83 -30.61
CA GLN A 14 -22.15 -31.88 -30.02
C GLN A 14 -21.32 -30.75 -30.62
N GLY A 15 -20.69 -29.98 -29.74
CA GLY A 15 -20.10 -28.68 -30.04
C GLY A 15 -18.94 -28.77 -31.01
N ALA A 16 -19.15 -28.24 -32.22
CA ALA A 16 -18.08 -27.71 -33.03
C ALA A 16 -17.99 -26.21 -32.70
N LEU A 17 -17.14 -25.87 -31.74
CA LEU A 17 -16.78 -24.48 -31.50
C LEU A 17 -16.07 -23.99 -32.77
N SER A 18 -16.64 -22.99 -33.46
CA SER A 18 -16.05 -22.50 -34.71
C SER A 18 -14.64 -21.97 -34.45
N VAL A 19 -13.74 -22.07 -35.43
CA VAL A 19 -12.36 -21.57 -35.31
C VAL A 19 -12.35 -20.08 -34.96
N GLU A 20 -13.31 -19.31 -35.46
CA GLU A 20 -13.52 -17.91 -35.06
C GLU A 20 -13.83 -17.77 -33.57
N ALA A 21 -14.72 -18.61 -33.02
CA ALA A 21 -15.03 -18.59 -31.60
C ALA A 21 -13.82 -19.03 -30.74
N MET A 22 -12.99 -19.96 -31.21
CA MET A 22 -11.72 -20.30 -30.53
C MET A 22 -10.70 -19.16 -30.58
N MET A 23 -10.61 -18.44 -31.70
CA MET A 23 -9.71 -17.28 -31.84
C MET A 23 -10.16 -16.12 -30.95
N VAL A 24 -11.47 -15.83 -30.90
CA VAL A 24 -12.04 -14.83 -30.00
C VAL A 24 -11.81 -15.21 -28.53
N ILE A 25 -12.10 -16.45 -28.14
CA ILE A 25 -11.88 -16.93 -26.77
C ILE A 25 -10.39 -16.89 -26.42
N GLY A 26 -9.51 -17.33 -27.32
CA GLY A 26 -8.05 -17.26 -27.14
C GLY A 26 -7.56 -15.82 -26.98
N GLY A 27 -8.06 -14.89 -27.80
CA GLY A 27 -7.76 -13.46 -27.68
C GLY A 27 -8.21 -12.86 -26.34
N VAL A 28 -9.41 -13.22 -25.87
CA VAL A 28 -9.91 -12.79 -24.55
C VAL A 28 -9.05 -13.35 -23.41
N ILE A 29 -8.65 -14.62 -23.47
CA ILE A 29 -7.78 -15.23 -22.46
C ILE A 29 -6.41 -14.55 -22.40
N VAL A 30 -5.77 -14.31 -23.54
CA VAL A 30 -4.48 -13.62 -23.61
C VAL A 30 -4.58 -12.19 -23.08
N ALA A 31 -5.66 -11.47 -23.42
CA ALA A 31 -5.92 -10.14 -22.89
C ALA A 31 -6.08 -10.14 -21.36
N LEU A 32 -6.83 -11.10 -20.81
CA LEU A 32 -7.00 -11.25 -19.36
C LEU A 32 -5.68 -11.58 -18.64
N MET A 33 -4.87 -12.48 -19.20
CA MET A 33 -3.53 -12.78 -18.67
C MET A 33 -2.65 -11.53 -18.67
N PHE A 34 -2.68 -10.73 -19.73
CA PHE A 34 -1.92 -9.48 -19.80
C PHE A 34 -2.35 -8.48 -18.71
N ILE A 35 -3.65 -8.33 -18.47
CA ILE A 35 -4.17 -7.46 -17.40
C ILE A 35 -3.69 -7.92 -16.01
N MET A 36 -3.68 -9.24 -15.76
CA MET A 36 -3.22 -9.79 -14.49
C MET A 36 -1.76 -9.44 -14.17
N THR A 37 -0.89 -9.29 -15.19
CA THR A 37 0.51 -8.87 -14.97
C THR A 37 0.66 -7.45 -14.43
N LYS A 38 -0.37 -6.60 -14.53
CA LYS A 38 -0.33 -5.19 -14.08
C LYS A 38 -0.86 -4.99 -12.66
N ILE A 39 -1.53 -6.01 -12.08
CA ILE A 39 -2.12 -5.93 -10.74
C ILE A 39 -1.07 -5.56 -9.67
N PRO A 40 0.15 -6.18 -9.62
CA PRO A 40 1.14 -5.84 -8.59
C PRO A 40 1.57 -4.37 -8.65
N VAL A 41 1.78 -3.83 -9.85
CA VAL A 41 2.17 -2.42 -10.05
C VAL A 41 1.08 -1.46 -9.59
N ILE A 42 -0.19 -1.79 -9.82
CA ILE A 42 -1.32 -0.98 -9.38
C ILE A 42 -1.40 -0.98 -7.85
N MET A 43 -1.30 -2.15 -7.23
CA MET A 43 -1.34 -2.28 -5.77
C MET A 43 -0.20 -1.53 -5.10
N TYR A 44 1.02 -1.62 -5.66
CA TYR A 44 2.16 -0.84 -5.19
C TYR A 44 1.85 0.65 -5.19
N LYS A 45 1.35 1.21 -6.31
CA LYS A 45 1.00 2.63 -6.40
C LYS A 45 -0.08 3.05 -5.40
N ILE A 46 -1.08 2.19 -5.17
CA ILE A 46 -2.10 2.42 -4.14
C ILE A 46 -1.46 2.46 -2.75
N ASN A 47 -0.55 1.53 -2.44
CA ASN A 47 0.15 1.49 -1.16
C ASN A 47 1.05 2.71 -0.98
N VAL A 48 1.78 3.15 -2.01
CA VAL A 48 2.54 4.41 -1.99
C VAL A 48 1.63 5.61 -1.68
N SER A 49 0.48 5.70 -2.34
CA SER A 49 -0.47 6.79 -2.09
C SER A 49 -1.04 6.76 -0.67
N LYS A 50 -1.34 5.58 -0.14
CA LYS A 50 -1.79 5.43 1.26
C LYS A 50 -0.68 5.78 2.23
N PHE A 51 0.53 5.31 1.98
CA PHE A 51 1.70 5.53 2.82
C PHE A 51 2.02 7.02 2.96
N THR A 52 2.10 7.72 1.84
CA THR A 52 2.32 9.18 1.79
C THR A 52 1.19 9.94 2.49
N SER A 53 -0.07 9.54 2.27
CA SER A 53 -1.23 10.14 2.94
C SER A 53 -1.19 9.94 4.46
N GLN A 54 -0.89 8.73 4.93
CA GLN A 54 -0.81 8.43 6.36
C GLN A 54 0.35 9.16 7.03
N ALA A 55 1.52 9.21 6.40
CA ALA A 55 2.65 10.00 6.91
C ALA A 55 2.27 11.48 7.04
N ALA A 56 1.62 12.05 6.02
CA ALA A 56 1.18 13.45 6.05
C ALA A 56 0.15 13.70 7.17
N GLU A 57 -0.80 12.79 7.37
CA GLU A 57 -1.79 12.87 8.45
C GLU A 57 -1.12 12.90 9.84
N ILE A 58 -0.15 12.00 10.07
CA ILE A 58 0.62 11.99 11.33
C ILE A 58 1.33 13.32 11.54
N VAL A 59 1.99 13.85 10.50
CA VAL A 59 2.71 15.12 10.58
C VAL A 59 1.75 16.28 10.86
N GLN A 60 0.60 16.34 10.20
CA GLN A 60 -0.41 17.37 10.40
C GLN A 60 -0.88 17.44 11.86
N GLU A 61 -1.09 16.29 12.49
CA GLU A 61 -1.52 16.21 13.89
C GLU A 61 -0.46 16.62 14.89
N THR A 62 0.78 16.84 14.45
CA THR A 62 1.86 17.34 15.29
C THR A 62 2.05 18.86 15.18
N GLN A 63 1.48 19.49 14.15
CA GLN A 63 1.63 20.92 13.90
C GLN A 63 0.98 21.77 14.99
N GLY A 64 1.58 22.93 15.27
CA GLY A 64 1.06 23.88 16.26
C GLY A 64 1.20 23.45 17.73
N ARG A 65 1.83 22.30 18.01
CA ARG A 65 2.10 21.86 19.38
C ARG A 65 3.48 22.35 19.85
N PRO A 66 3.59 22.97 21.03
CA PRO A 66 4.85 23.54 21.51
C PRO A 66 5.87 22.49 22.02
N ASN A 67 5.42 21.27 22.34
CA ASN A 67 6.30 20.21 22.83
C ASN A 67 5.83 18.85 22.29
N LEU A 68 6.67 18.24 21.47
CA LEU A 68 6.44 16.96 20.79
C LEU A 68 7.20 15.80 21.45
N ALA A 69 8.01 16.05 22.48
CA ALA A 69 8.91 15.06 23.08
C ALA A 69 8.20 13.79 23.59
N LYS A 70 6.95 13.93 24.05
CA LYS A 70 6.13 12.82 24.57
C LYS A 70 5.04 12.37 23.62
N LEU A 71 4.99 12.89 22.39
CA LEU A 71 3.93 12.56 21.44
C LEU A 71 4.20 11.19 20.82
N THR A 72 3.16 10.36 20.74
CA THR A 72 3.20 9.01 20.19
C THR A 72 1.89 8.69 19.48
N ILE A 73 1.89 7.69 18.58
CA ILE A 73 0.67 7.23 17.90
C ILE A 73 -0.44 6.87 18.92
N PRO A 74 -0.19 6.09 20.00
CA PRO A 74 -1.24 5.81 20.98
C PRO A 74 -1.87 7.04 21.64
N ILE A 75 -1.10 8.10 21.85
CA ILE A 75 -1.65 9.34 22.43
C ILE A 75 -2.54 10.06 21.42
N LEU A 76 -2.16 10.06 20.15
CA LEU A 76 -2.96 10.66 19.08
C LEU A 76 -4.24 9.85 18.80
N CYS A 77 -4.15 8.52 18.76
CA CYS A 77 -5.29 7.63 18.58
C CYS A 77 -6.32 7.75 19.70
N LYS A 78 -5.88 7.76 20.97
CA LYS A 78 -6.77 8.00 22.12
C LYS A 78 -7.48 9.36 22.10
N ARG A 79 -7.01 10.30 21.30
CA ARG A 79 -7.61 11.64 21.12
C ARG A 79 -8.49 11.72 19.88
N ASN A 80 -8.67 10.62 19.14
CA ASN A 80 -9.32 10.59 17.83
C ASN A 80 -8.68 11.59 16.84
N ALA A 81 -7.37 11.81 16.96
CA ALA A 81 -6.63 12.74 16.11
C ALA A 81 -6.20 12.09 14.79
N LEU A 82 -6.03 10.76 14.79
CA LEU A 82 -5.65 9.98 13.62
C LEU A 82 -6.80 9.06 13.20
N SER A 83 -6.82 8.73 11.91
CA SER A 83 -7.75 7.79 11.30
C SER A 83 -7.53 6.36 11.79
N GLU A 84 -8.60 5.57 11.76
CA GLU A 84 -8.57 4.15 12.12
C GLU A 84 -7.57 3.36 11.27
N ASN A 85 -7.34 3.78 10.02
CA ASN A 85 -6.35 3.18 9.14
C ASN A 85 -4.90 3.35 9.63
N ILE A 86 -4.63 4.31 10.51
CA ILE A 86 -3.32 4.48 11.16
C ILE A 86 -3.34 3.86 12.54
N CYS A 87 -4.41 4.08 13.31
CA CYS A 87 -4.49 3.61 14.70
C CYS A 87 -4.56 2.08 14.82
N GLY A 88 -5.28 1.44 13.89
CA GLY A 88 -5.60 0.02 13.97
C GLY A 88 -6.51 -0.30 15.15
N GLU A 89 -6.86 -1.58 15.31
CA GLU A 89 -7.78 -2.02 16.37
C GLU A 89 -7.25 -1.78 17.79
N ALA A 90 -5.93 -1.72 17.94
CA ALA A 90 -5.25 -1.58 19.23
C ALA A 90 -4.81 -0.14 19.55
N ASP A 91 -5.21 0.85 18.74
CA ASP A 91 -4.86 2.27 18.90
C ASP A 91 -3.36 2.50 19.07
N ASN A 92 -2.52 1.82 18.29
CA ASN A 92 -1.09 1.83 18.51
C ASN A 92 -0.22 1.89 17.24
N GLY A 93 -0.81 1.85 16.05
CA GLY A 93 -0.05 1.92 14.80
C GLY A 93 0.64 0.62 14.39
N ILE A 94 0.37 -0.49 15.07
CA ILE A 94 0.98 -1.79 14.75
C ILE A 94 0.23 -2.44 13.58
N GLY A 95 0.98 -2.88 12.57
CA GLY A 95 0.43 -3.57 11.40
C GLY A 95 -0.42 -2.70 10.46
N THR A 96 -0.37 -1.37 10.61
CA THR A 96 -1.19 -0.42 9.85
C THR A 96 -0.48 0.23 8.67
N ASN A 97 0.83 0.05 8.53
CA ASN A 97 1.57 0.48 7.35
C ASN A 97 1.10 -0.32 6.12
N PRO A 98 0.75 0.33 4.99
CA PRO A 98 0.33 -0.31 3.74
C PRO A 98 1.31 -1.35 3.18
N PHE A 99 2.58 -1.30 3.59
CA PHE A 99 3.63 -2.24 3.25
C PHE A 99 3.83 -3.37 4.29
N GLY A 100 2.86 -3.56 5.20
CA GLY A 100 2.78 -4.71 6.09
C GLY A 100 3.59 -4.60 7.38
N GLY A 101 3.80 -3.39 7.89
CA GLY A 101 4.47 -3.13 9.18
C GLY A 101 3.79 -2.04 9.99
N ASP A 102 4.57 -1.29 10.76
CA ASP A 102 4.10 -0.40 11.81
C ASP A 102 4.38 1.07 11.49
N TRP A 103 3.53 1.94 12.04
CA TRP A 103 3.79 3.37 12.21
C TRP A 103 4.18 3.67 13.64
N ILE A 104 5.36 4.26 13.82
CA ILE A 104 5.89 4.65 15.12
C ILE A 104 6.19 6.14 15.10
N LEU A 105 5.57 6.87 16.02
CA LEU A 105 5.86 8.29 16.25
C LEU A 105 6.61 8.44 17.58
N LYS A 106 7.72 9.18 17.55
CA LYS A 106 8.47 9.58 18.74
C LYS A 106 8.89 11.04 18.64
N GLY A 107 8.99 11.73 19.77
CA GLY A 107 9.68 13.01 19.82
C GLY A 107 11.18 12.83 19.54
N ASN A 108 11.76 13.73 18.75
CA ASN A 108 13.17 13.66 18.39
C ASN A 108 14.05 14.01 19.61
N SER A 109 15.16 13.31 19.77
CA SER A 109 16.07 13.52 20.91
C SER A 109 16.88 14.82 20.83
N SER A 110 17.06 15.37 19.64
CA SER A 110 17.85 16.59 19.40
C SER A 110 17.02 17.87 19.62
N SER A 111 15.69 17.79 19.54
CA SER A 111 14.82 18.95 19.76
C SER A 111 13.39 18.52 20.13
N VAL A 112 12.85 19.17 21.16
CA VAL A 112 11.46 18.97 21.61
C VAL A 112 10.41 19.49 20.62
N ALA A 113 10.84 20.26 19.61
CA ALA A 113 9.97 20.79 18.56
C ALA A 113 9.88 19.87 17.33
N LEU A 114 10.57 18.72 17.36
CA LEU A 114 10.65 17.80 16.24
C LEU A 114 10.14 16.42 16.60
N ILE A 115 9.81 15.68 15.56
CA ILE A 115 9.38 14.29 15.65
C ILE A 115 10.17 13.42 14.70
N ASP A 116 10.28 12.16 15.06
CA ASP A 116 10.72 11.08 14.19
C ASP A 116 9.53 10.15 13.95
N ILE A 117 9.19 9.97 12.68
CA ILE A 117 8.22 8.99 12.21
C ILE A 117 9.00 7.82 11.64
N THR A 118 8.82 6.63 12.22
CA THR A 118 9.38 5.40 11.68
C THR A 118 8.28 4.57 11.04
N ALA A 119 8.49 4.20 9.78
CA ALA A 119 7.71 3.21 9.06
C ALA A 119 8.50 1.91 9.00
N THR A 120 7.95 0.81 9.53
CA THR A 120 8.57 -0.53 9.36
C THR A 120 7.94 -1.28 8.19
N MET A 121 8.74 -2.07 7.49
CA MET A 121 8.40 -2.79 6.27
C MET A 121 9.10 -4.16 6.28
N PRO A 122 8.72 -5.06 7.21
CA PRO A 122 9.38 -6.37 7.34
C PRO A 122 9.16 -7.29 6.13
N ASN A 123 8.07 -7.07 5.39
CA ASN A 123 7.66 -7.91 4.27
C ASN A 123 7.96 -7.28 2.90
N ASP A 124 8.54 -6.08 2.87
CA ASP A 124 8.75 -5.30 1.64
C ASP A 124 10.04 -4.47 1.72
N ALA A 125 11.17 -5.17 1.89
CA ALA A 125 12.49 -4.54 2.01
C ALA A 125 12.97 -3.92 0.70
N ASP A 126 12.52 -4.44 -0.45
CA ASP A 126 12.97 -4.01 -1.78
C ASP A 126 12.51 -2.58 -2.11
N HIS A 127 11.43 -2.10 -1.50
CA HIS A 127 10.88 -0.77 -1.74
C HIS A 127 11.31 0.28 -0.71
N VAL A 128 12.16 -0.06 0.26
CA VAL A 128 12.60 0.88 1.31
C VAL A 128 13.31 2.10 0.75
N LEU A 129 14.24 1.91 -0.19
CA LEU A 129 15.01 3.01 -0.79
C LEU A 129 14.11 3.91 -1.65
N ASP A 130 13.30 3.31 -2.53
CA ASP A 130 12.36 4.05 -3.37
C ASP A 130 11.39 4.92 -2.55
N LEU A 131 10.85 4.36 -1.47
CA LEU A 131 9.96 5.10 -0.56
C LEU A 131 10.71 6.15 0.24
N ALA A 132 11.97 5.91 0.60
CA ALA A 132 12.77 6.90 1.30
C ALA A 132 13.04 8.10 0.39
N ASP A 133 13.46 7.88 -0.85
CA ASP A 133 13.68 8.95 -1.82
C ASP A 133 12.39 9.73 -2.10
N LEU A 134 11.25 9.03 -2.20
CA LEU A 134 9.95 9.68 -2.35
C LEU A 134 9.58 10.58 -1.16
N MET A 135 9.93 10.19 0.06
CA MET A 135 9.62 10.94 1.28
C MET A 135 10.68 11.97 1.65
N ALA A 136 11.89 11.90 1.09
CA ALA A 136 12.98 12.82 1.41
C ALA A 136 12.57 14.30 1.27
N PRO A 137 11.82 14.71 0.23
CA PRO A 137 11.38 16.11 0.07
C PRO A 137 10.36 16.56 1.10
N THR A 138 9.65 15.64 1.76
CA THR A 138 8.65 16.00 2.77
C THR A 138 9.27 16.18 4.15
N THR A 139 10.44 15.59 4.39
CA THR A 139 11.16 15.72 5.67
C THR A 139 11.66 17.15 5.90
N ARG A 140 12.05 17.45 7.13
CA ARG A 140 12.43 18.82 7.53
C ARG A 140 13.49 19.49 6.65
N ALA A 141 14.47 18.75 6.14
CA ALA A 141 15.51 19.32 5.29
C ALA A 141 15.07 19.49 3.82
N GLY A 142 13.96 18.87 3.40
CA GLY A 142 13.44 18.97 2.04
C GLY A 142 14.42 18.46 0.98
N CYS A 143 15.14 17.37 1.27
CA CYS A 143 16.15 16.81 0.37
C CYS A 143 15.52 16.25 -0.91
N SER A 144 16.27 16.19 -2.01
CA SER A 144 15.80 15.58 -3.25
C SER A 144 15.72 14.05 -3.20
N GLU A 145 16.55 13.43 -2.35
CA GLU A 145 16.68 11.99 -2.18
C GLU A 145 17.14 11.68 -0.75
N ALA A 146 17.06 10.42 -0.33
CA ALA A 146 17.39 10.00 1.02
C ALA A 146 18.90 9.91 1.27
N ASP A 147 19.68 9.56 0.25
CA ASP A 147 21.13 9.49 0.40
C ASP A 147 21.71 10.88 0.70
N GLY A 148 22.65 10.93 1.65
CA GLY A 148 23.23 12.19 2.14
C GLY A 148 22.27 13.11 2.93
N CYS A 149 21.00 12.74 3.13
CA CYS A 149 20.03 13.57 3.85
C CYS A 149 20.02 13.25 5.35
N SER A 150 20.12 14.26 6.22
CA SER A 150 20.21 14.04 7.68
C SER A 150 18.86 13.80 8.37
N THR A 151 17.76 14.22 7.73
CA THR A 151 16.39 14.15 8.25
C THR A 151 15.61 12.94 7.76
N ILE A 152 16.25 12.05 7.01
CA ILE A 152 15.70 10.75 6.65
C ILE A 152 16.79 9.70 6.75
N LYS A 153 16.46 8.54 7.32
CA LYS A 153 17.40 7.42 7.48
C LYS A 153 16.71 6.14 7.12
N THR A 154 17.43 5.25 6.46
CA THR A 154 16.94 3.93 6.11
C THR A 154 17.66 2.86 6.91
N THR A 155 16.96 1.76 7.18
CA THR A 155 17.56 0.49 7.55
C THR A 155 17.19 -0.55 6.49
N SER A 156 17.51 -1.82 6.68
CA SER A 156 17.07 -2.87 5.76
C SER A 156 15.54 -3.04 5.71
N THR A 157 14.80 -2.60 6.72
CA THR A 157 13.34 -2.83 6.82
C THR A 157 12.59 -1.63 7.40
N SER A 158 13.17 -0.44 7.38
CA SER A 158 12.48 0.75 7.89
C SER A 158 12.99 2.05 7.30
N ILE A 159 12.11 3.06 7.36
CA ILE A 159 12.43 4.46 7.05
C ILE A 159 12.12 5.27 8.30
N ILE A 160 13.06 6.10 8.71
CA ILE A 160 12.92 7.06 9.80
C ILE A 160 12.95 8.45 9.18
N MET A 161 11.87 9.21 9.34
CA MET A 161 11.68 10.55 8.79
C MET A 161 11.55 11.56 9.91
N THR A 162 12.39 12.59 9.90
CA THR A 162 12.36 13.68 10.86
C THR A 162 11.62 14.88 10.28
N TYR A 163 10.65 15.40 11.03
CA TYR A 163 9.87 16.60 10.71
C TYR A 163 10.06 17.66 11.79
#